data_AF-A0A2E5LWD9-F1
#
_entry.id   AF-A0A2E5LWD9-F1
#
_cell.length_a   1.000
_cell.length_b   1.000
_cell.length_c   1.000
_cell.angle_alpha   90.00
_cell.angle_beta   90.00
_cell.angle_gamma   90.00
#
_symmetry.space_group_name_H-M   'P 1'
#
loop_
_entity.id
_entity.type
_entity.pdbx_description
1 polymer ?
#
loop_
_entity_poly.entity_id
_entity_poly.type
_entity_poly.pdbx_seq_one_letter_code
_entity_poly.pdbx_strand_id
1 'polypeptide(L)'
;MALDVLLVTKGHVFDYNGFYAMFDENPQLNTTQVEQPAAQVMLRPENVADYDAVVFYDMWGFTPDDSGNYQLPPEDYQHSIKALLEQGIGLVLLNHAIVQWPGWPLWKEVHGSSFTMRETVLDGVKVPVSGYRGGGHDPRGNITHFLSVCDSSHPVLQGLGDGFEVTDELYLKTATFESRPDIVPLLRSDYSWVQENFNSLGPPEQRSNWNHPEGSNLVAWAKRSHNSPVVATDGGDGPSAYENPAFRQFLTNAITWVASDAAKEWARS
;
A
#
# COMPACT_ATOMS: atom_id res chain seq x y z
N MET A 1 4.33 15.17 -20.99
CA MET A 1 4.31 13.84 -21.64
C MET A 1 3.62 12.90 -20.67
N ALA A 2 3.00 11.82 -21.15
CA ALA A 2 2.47 10.81 -20.23
C ALA A 2 3.66 10.12 -19.52
N LEU A 3 3.44 9.67 -18.28
CA LEU A 3 4.42 8.92 -17.51
C LEU A 3 4.33 7.44 -17.88
N ASP A 4 5.48 6.81 -18.11
CA ASP A 4 5.56 5.38 -18.35
C ASP A 4 5.51 4.63 -17.01
N VAL A 5 4.45 3.85 -16.78
CA VAL A 5 4.19 3.20 -15.48
C VAL A 5 4.13 1.69 -15.63
N LEU A 6 4.89 0.97 -14.79
CA LEU A 6 4.76 -0.48 -14.65
C LEU A 6 3.76 -0.80 -13.55
N LEU A 7 2.65 -1.46 -13.91
CA LEU A 7 1.58 -1.85 -12.99
C LEU A 7 1.66 -3.35 -12.70
N VAL A 8 1.85 -3.69 -11.42
CA VAL A 8 2.04 -5.06 -10.93
C VAL A 8 0.78 -5.54 -10.22
N THR A 9 0.18 -6.64 -10.68
CA THR A 9 -1.10 -7.15 -10.16
C THR A 9 -1.08 -8.68 -9.93
N LYS A 10 -2.25 -9.23 -9.53
CA LYS A 10 -2.55 -10.63 -9.17
C LYS A 10 -2.30 -10.99 -7.70
N GLY A 11 -2.52 -12.25 -7.33
CA GLY A 11 -2.33 -12.76 -5.97
C GLY A 11 -3.60 -12.73 -5.12
N HIS A 12 -4.42 -11.68 -5.25
CA HIS A 12 -5.76 -11.62 -4.67
C HIS A 12 -6.79 -11.15 -5.71
N VAL A 13 -8.07 -11.42 -5.45
CA VAL A 13 -9.16 -11.08 -6.36
C VAL A 13 -9.50 -9.60 -6.24
N PHE A 14 -9.85 -8.97 -7.36
CA PHE A 14 -10.32 -7.59 -7.42
C PHE A 14 -11.23 -7.41 -8.63
N ASP A 15 -11.95 -6.30 -8.70
CA ASP A 15 -12.72 -5.95 -9.89
C ASP A 15 -11.77 -5.52 -11.01
N TYR A 16 -11.50 -6.45 -11.93
CA TYR A 16 -10.49 -6.29 -12.99
C TYR A 16 -10.74 -5.03 -13.83
N ASN A 17 -11.95 -4.88 -14.37
CA ASN A 17 -12.25 -3.81 -15.32
C ASN A 17 -12.23 -2.43 -14.64
N GLY A 18 -12.88 -2.28 -13.48
CA GLY A 18 -12.90 -1.02 -12.75
C GLY A 18 -11.51 -0.62 -12.26
N PHE A 19 -10.68 -1.58 -11.86
CA PHE A 19 -9.30 -1.30 -11.46
C PHE A 19 -8.48 -0.72 -12.62
N TYR A 20 -8.45 -1.40 -13.76
CA TYR A 20 -7.67 -0.93 -14.92
C TYR A 20 -8.24 0.34 -15.55
N ALA A 21 -9.54 0.60 -15.43
CA ALA A 21 -10.14 1.87 -15.87
C ALA A 21 -9.51 3.09 -15.20
N MET A 22 -9.04 3.01 -13.95
CA MET A 22 -8.32 4.11 -13.29
C MET A 22 -7.06 4.55 -14.04
N PHE A 23 -6.42 3.61 -14.74
CA PHE A 23 -5.17 3.83 -15.48
C PHE A 23 -5.46 4.11 -16.97
N ASP A 24 -6.31 3.31 -17.60
CA ASP A 24 -6.62 3.41 -19.03
C ASP A 24 -7.34 4.72 -19.38
N GLU A 25 -8.18 5.24 -18.47
CA GLU A 25 -8.90 6.50 -18.67
C GLU A 25 -8.07 7.74 -18.28
N ASN A 26 -6.85 7.54 -17.77
CA ASN A 26 -5.97 8.63 -17.32
C ASN A 26 -4.98 9.02 -18.42
N PRO A 27 -5.18 10.15 -19.13
CA PRO A 27 -4.31 10.54 -20.25
C PRO A 27 -2.89 10.94 -19.81
N GLN A 28 -2.62 11.03 -18.51
CA GLN A 28 -1.30 11.32 -17.96
C GLN A 28 -0.42 10.07 -17.80
N LEU A 29 -0.99 8.87 -17.96
CA LEU A 29 -0.29 7.61 -17.72
C LEU A 29 -0.25 6.77 -18.99
N ASN A 30 0.92 6.22 -19.30
CA ASN A 30 1.11 5.15 -20.27
C ASN A 30 1.49 3.88 -19.49
N THR A 31 0.52 2.98 -19.31
CA THR A 31 0.68 1.86 -18.36
C THR A 31 1.03 0.56 -19.08
N THR A 32 2.08 -0.11 -18.63
CA THR A 32 2.35 -1.52 -18.96
C THR A 32 1.96 -2.40 -17.78
N GLN A 33 1.17 -3.43 -18.03
CA GLN A 33 0.68 -4.34 -16.99
C GLN A 33 1.53 -5.61 -16.94
N VAL A 34 1.88 -6.05 -15.74
CA VAL A 34 2.50 -7.35 -15.50
C VAL A 34 1.86 -8.04 -14.29
N GLU A 35 1.60 -9.33 -14.44
CA GLU A 35 1.03 -10.16 -13.40
C GLU A 35 2.10 -11.06 -12.74
N GLN A 36 1.90 -11.41 -11.47
CA GLN A 36 2.66 -12.47 -10.84
C GLN A 36 2.42 -13.85 -11.51
N PRO A 37 3.42 -14.75 -11.58
CA PRO A 37 4.80 -14.58 -11.13
C PRO A 37 5.73 -13.90 -12.17
N ALA A 38 5.24 -13.53 -13.37
CA ALA A 38 6.07 -12.91 -14.41
C ALA A 38 6.65 -11.55 -13.97
N ALA A 39 5.94 -10.84 -13.09
CA ALA A 39 6.40 -9.62 -12.44
C ALA A 39 7.79 -9.78 -11.79
N GLN A 40 8.14 -10.97 -11.28
CA GLN A 40 9.42 -11.20 -10.62
C GLN A 40 10.62 -11.12 -11.58
N VAL A 41 10.39 -11.31 -12.88
CA VAL A 41 11.40 -11.10 -13.92
C VAL A 41 11.35 -9.67 -14.44
N MET A 42 10.15 -9.12 -14.64
CA MET A 42 9.99 -7.74 -15.13
C MET A 42 10.51 -6.69 -14.15
N LEU A 43 10.52 -6.97 -12.84
CA LEU A 43 11.00 -6.05 -11.82
C LEU A 43 12.53 -6.03 -11.67
N ARG A 44 13.27 -6.74 -12.52
CA ARG A 44 14.72 -6.60 -12.60
C ARG A 44 15.08 -5.20 -13.10
N PRO A 45 16.12 -4.55 -12.56
CA PRO A 45 16.41 -3.15 -12.87
C PRO A 45 16.55 -2.84 -14.37
N GLU A 46 17.15 -3.73 -15.15
CA GLU A 46 17.31 -3.57 -16.60
C GLU A 46 15.98 -3.52 -17.37
N ASN A 47 14.92 -4.11 -16.82
CA ASN A 47 13.58 -4.11 -17.41
C ASN A 47 12.71 -2.95 -16.90
N VAL A 48 13.10 -2.33 -15.77
CA VAL A 48 12.38 -1.20 -15.15
C VAL A 48 12.98 0.16 -15.54
N ALA A 49 14.20 0.18 -16.10
CA ALA A 49 14.97 1.41 -16.34
C ALA A 49 14.24 2.49 -17.15
N ASP A 50 13.33 2.10 -18.05
CA ASP A 50 12.57 3.01 -18.91
C ASP A 50 11.22 3.44 -18.30
N TYR A 51 10.86 2.96 -17.12
CA TYR A 51 9.63 3.37 -16.42
C TYR A 51 9.90 4.50 -15.42
N ASP A 52 8.98 5.45 -15.38
CA ASP A 52 9.03 6.59 -14.46
C ASP A 52 8.67 6.18 -13.02
N ALA A 53 7.77 5.21 -12.88
CA ALA A 53 7.29 4.69 -11.60
C ALA A 53 6.77 3.24 -11.69
N VAL A 54 6.72 2.57 -10.55
CA VAL A 54 6.12 1.24 -10.40
C VAL A 54 4.95 1.31 -9.42
N VAL A 55 3.80 0.77 -9.83
CA VAL A 55 2.61 0.66 -8.99
C VAL A 55 2.38 -0.79 -8.64
N PHE A 56 2.35 -1.11 -7.35
CA PHE A 56 2.03 -2.44 -6.84
C PHE A 56 0.59 -2.48 -6.34
N TYR A 57 -0.16 -3.46 -6.86
CA TYR A 57 -1.48 -3.85 -6.39
C TYR A 57 -1.60 -5.36 -6.21
N ASP A 58 -0.49 -6.09 -6.31
CA ASP A 58 -0.46 -7.52 -6.12
C ASP A 58 -0.42 -7.90 -4.63
N MET A 59 -0.97 -9.07 -4.34
CA MET A 59 -0.96 -9.70 -3.01
C MET A 59 -0.33 -11.09 -3.11
N TRP A 60 0.98 -11.16 -3.30
CA TRP A 60 1.70 -12.42 -3.45
C TRP A 60 2.34 -12.91 -2.14
N GLY A 61 2.65 -14.21 -2.06
CA GLY A 61 3.32 -14.80 -0.89
C GLY A 61 2.48 -14.79 0.40
N PHE A 62 1.19 -14.51 0.31
CA PHE A 62 0.28 -14.35 1.46
C PHE A 62 -0.28 -15.68 2.00
N THR A 63 0.04 -16.82 1.37
CA THR A 63 -0.38 -18.14 1.85
C THR A 63 0.68 -18.71 2.80
N PRO A 64 0.35 -18.99 4.07
CA PRO A 64 1.29 -19.60 4.99
C PRO A 64 1.46 -21.10 4.69
N ASP A 65 2.59 -21.66 5.12
CA ASP A 65 2.81 -23.12 5.15
C ASP A 65 2.02 -23.80 6.28
N ASP A 66 2.12 -25.13 6.37
CA ASP A 66 1.44 -25.94 7.39
C ASP A 66 1.83 -25.57 8.84
N SER A 67 2.97 -24.87 9.01
CA SER A 67 3.44 -24.37 10.30
C SER A 67 3.01 -22.92 10.58
N GLY A 68 2.21 -22.32 9.69
CA GLY A 68 1.78 -20.93 9.79
C GLY A 68 2.85 -19.91 9.40
N ASN A 69 3.95 -20.33 8.78
CA ASN A 69 5.01 -19.43 8.34
C ASN A 69 4.76 -18.96 6.91
N TYR A 70 5.01 -17.69 6.67
CA TYR A 70 4.93 -17.09 5.34
C TYR A 70 6.27 -17.21 4.63
N GLN A 71 6.22 -17.58 3.35
CA GLN A 71 7.41 -17.78 2.54
C GLN A 71 8.10 -16.46 2.21
N LEU A 72 9.43 -16.51 2.07
CA LEU A 72 10.20 -15.43 1.47
C LEU A 72 10.07 -15.50 -0.06
N PRO A 73 10.23 -14.37 -0.77
CA PRO A 73 10.32 -14.41 -2.22
C PRO A 73 11.60 -15.11 -2.68
N PRO A 74 11.66 -15.57 -3.95
CA PRO A 74 12.90 -16.04 -4.55
C PRO A 74 14.04 -15.00 -4.42
N GLU A 75 15.27 -15.46 -4.23
CA GLU A 75 16.44 -14.60 -3.97
C GLU A 75 16.65 -13.53 -5.07
N ASP A 76 16.50 -13.91 -6.34
CA ASP A 76 16.57 -12.97 -7.47
C ASP A 76 15.55 -11.85 -7.38
N TYR A 77 14.34 -12.13 -6.89
CA TYR A 77 13.31 -11.12 -6.69
C TYR A 77 13.67 -10.19 -5.53
N GLN A 78 14.21 -10.75 -4.44
CA GLN A 78 14.70 -9.95 -3.31
C GLN A 78 15.81 -8.99 -3.75
N HIS A 79 16.77 -9.47 -4.55
CA HIS A 79 17.83 -8.65 -5.13
C HIS A 79 17.27 -7.56 -6.07
N SER A 80 16.28 -7.90 -6.88
CA SER A 80 15.66 -6.96 -7.82
C SER A 80 14.99 -5.79 -7.08
N ILE A 81 14.11 -6.08 -6.11
CA ILE A 81 13.46 -5.03 -5.31
C ILE A 81 14.48 -4.16 -4.57
N LYS A 82 15.51 -4.77 -3.95
CA LYS A 82 16.58 -4.02 -3.28
C LYS A 82 17.30 -3.08 -4.24
N ALA A 83 17.62 -3.55 -5.45
CA ALA A 83 18.27 -2.73 -6.46
C ALA A 83 17.39 -1.58 -6.94
N LEU A 84 16.07 -1.78 -7.12
CA LEU A 84 15.15 -0.69 -7.45
C LEU A 84 15.12 0.40 -6.37
N LEU A 85 15.09 -0.02 -5.09
CA LEU A 85 15.12 0.89 -3.94
C LEU A 85 16.44 1.67 -3.84
N GLU A 86 17.56 1.01 -4.14
CA GLU A 86 18.89 1.65 -4.17
C GLU A 86 19.04 2.64 -5.34
N GLN A 87 18.43 2.35 -6.50
CA GLN A 87 18.41 3.26 -7.65
C GLN A 87 17.49 4.47 -7.44
N GLY A 88 16.51 4.35 -6.54
CA GLY A 88 15.55 5.38 -6.23
C GLY A 88 14.35 5.40 -7.18
N ILE A 89 13.95 4.24 -7.69
CA ILE A 89 12.72 4.10 -8.49
C ILE A 89 11.53 4.46 -7.60
N GLY A 90 10.63 5.32 -8.11
CA GLY A 90 9.44 5.74 -7.39
C GLY A 90 8.39 4.64 -7.30
N LEU A 91 7.86 4.37 -6.11
CA LEU A 91 6.92 3.28 -5.87
C LEU A 91 5.58 3.79 -5.32
N VAL A 92 4.47 3.25 -5.83
CA VAL A 92 3.15 3.39 -5.22
C VAL A 92 2.64 2.01 -4.79
N LEU A 93 2.25 1.86 -3.53
CA LEU A 93 1.74 0.62 -2.95
C LEU A 93 0.27 0.80 -2.57
N LEU A 94 -0.61 0.05 -3.21
CA LEU A 94 -2.07 0.13 -3.05
C LEU A 94 -2.62 -1.10 -2.33
N ASN A 95 -3.42 -0.90 -1.27
CA ASN A 95 -4.25 -1.90 -0.57
C ASN A 95 -3.56 -3.28 -0.41
N HIS A 96 -3.80 -4.18 -1.36
CA HIS A 96 -3.16 -5.49 -1.52
C HIS A 96 -1.64 -5.50 -1.35
N ALA A 97 -0.96 -4.50 -1.90
CA ALA A 97 0.49 -4.40 -1.83
C ALA A 97 1.00 -4.14 -0.41
N ILE A 98 0.16 -3.68 0.53
CA ILE A 98 0.53 -3.59 1.95
C ILE A 98 0.60 -4.98 2.59
N VAL A 99 -0.19 -5.93 2.08
CA VAL A 99 -0.38 -7.27 2.66
C VAL A 99 0.61 -8.29 2.08
N GLN A 100 1.15 -8.04 0.88
CA GLN A 100 2.01 -9.00 0.20
C GLN A 100 3.31 -9.30 0.94
N TRP A 101 3.88 -10.48 0.66
CA TRP A 101 5.11 -10.99 1.25
C TRP A 101 5.19 -10.81 2.78
N PRO A 102 4.18 -11.24 3.56
CA PRO A 102 4.10 -10.97 5.00
C PRO A 102 5.27 -11.57 5.80
N GLY A 103 5.93 -12.60 5.27
CA GLY A 103 7.13 -13.21 5.84
C GLY A 103 8.42 -12.43 5.57
N TRP A 104 8.42 -11.44 4.68
CA TRP A 104 9.60 -10.75 4.21
C TRP A 104 9.80 -9.41 4.95
N PRO A 105 10.85 -9.27 5.79
CA PRO A 105 11.06 -8.04 6.55
C PRO A 105 11.25 -6.79 5.68
N LEU A 106 11.96 -6.92 4.54
CA LEU A 106 12.23 -5.80 3.65
C LEU A 106 10.92 -5.21 3.10
N TRP A 107 9.96 -6.04 2.68
CA TRP A 107 8.70 -5.52 2.15
C TRP A 107 7.96 -4.65 3.16
N LYS A 108 8.00 -5.05 4.44
CA LYS A 108 7.45 -4.26 5.56
C LYS A 108 8.20 -2.95 5.77
N GLU A 109 9.51 -2.95 5.59
CA GLU A 109 10.31 -1.72 5.60
C GLU A 109 9.91 -0.79 4.44
N VAL A 110 9.62 -1.33 3.25
CA VAL A 110 9.23 -0.53 2.07
C VAL A 110 7.98 0.30 2.34
N HIS A 111 6.87 -0.33 2.78
CA HIS A 111 5.64 0.41 3.10
C HIS A 111 5.68 1.05 4.50
N GLY A 112 6.52 0.58 5.41
CA GLY A 112 6.83 1.24 6.68
C GLY A 112 5.75 1.17 7.76
N SER A 113 4.62 0.50 7.51
CA SER A 113 3.52 0.37 8.47
C SER A 113 3.72 -0.83 9.40
N SER A 114 2.91 -0.92 10.46
CA SER A 114 2.92 -2.06 11.38
C SER A 114 2.02 -3.22 10.93
N PHE A 115 1.55 -3.23 9.68
CA PHE A 115 0.70 -4.31 9.17
C PHE A 115 1.40 -5.67 9.34
N THR A 116 0.69 -6.63 9.91
CA THR A 116 1.21 -7.98 10.14
C THR A 116 0.10 -9.02 10.18
N MET A 117 0.37 -10.19 9.60
CA MET A 117 -0.57 -11.32 9.56
C MET A 117 -0.39 -12.28 10.76
N ARG A 118 0.55 -11.97 11.65
CA ARG A 118 0.83 -12.73 12.88
C ARG A 118 1.37 -11.78 13.95
N GLU A 119 1.16 -12.12 15.22
CA GLU A 119 1.83 -11.41 16.31
C GLU A 119 3.35 -11.45 16.10
N THR A 120 3.99 -10.29 16.25
CA THR A 120 5.43 -10.15 16.02
C THR A 120 6.00 -9.03 16.90
N VAL A 121 7.30 -8.82 16.80
CA VAL A 121 7.99 -7.65 17.36
C VAL A 121 8.49 -6.78 16.22
N LEU A 122 8.12 -5.50 16.20
CA LEU A 122 8.63 -4.48 15.27
C LEU A 122 9.34 -3.40 16.09
N ASP A 123 10.60 -3.10 15.77
CA ASP A 123 11.41 -2.08 16.46
C ASP A 123 11.45 -2.26 18.00
N GLY A 124 11.47 -3.52 18.46
CA GLY A 124 11.47 -3.87 19.89
C GLY A 124 10.10 -3.79 20.57
N VAL A 125 9.04 -3.40 19.84
CA VAL A 125 7.67 -3.30 20.34
C VAL A 125 6.85 -4.50 19.88
N LYS A 126 6.08 -5.11 20.79
CA LYS A 126 5.12 -6.16 20.43
C LYS A 126 3.98 -5.58 19.60
N VAL A 127 3.68 -6.21 18.48
CA VAL A 127 2.64 -5.83 17.54
C VAL A 127 1.69 -7.01 17.37
N PRO A 128 0.41 -6.88 17.75
CA PRO A 128 -0.58 -7.93 17.53
C PRO A 128 -0.88 -8.09 16.04
N VAL A 129 -1.62 -9.14 15.68
CA VAL A 129 -2.13 -9.30 14.31
C VAL A 129 -2.96 -8.09 13.91
N SER A 130 -2.78 -7.60 12.69
CA SER A 130 -3.60 -6.53 12.13
C SER A 130 -5.07 -6.93 11.96
N GLY A 131 -5.94 -5.94 11.82
CA GLY A 131 -7.35 -6.15 11.54
C GLY A 131 -7.81 -5.57 10.22
N TYR A 132 -9.03 -5.90 9.83
CA TYR A 132 -9.68 -5.39 8.63
C TYR A 132 -11.15 -5.03 8.89
N ARG A 133 -11.68 -4.05 8.15
CA ARG A 133 -13.10 -3.67 8.13
C ARG A 133 -13.50 -3.47 6.67
N GLY A 134 -14.50 -4.21 6.20
CA GLY A 134 -14.87 -4.21 4.78
C GLY A 134 -14.16 -5.32 3.99
N GLY A 135 -14.00 -5.09 2.69
CA GLY A 135 -13.51 -6.08 1.74
C GLY A 135 -14.51 -7.20 1.45
N GLY A 136 -14.15 -8.06 0.51
CA GLY A 136 -14.98 -9.21 0.09
C GLY A 136 -15.22 -10.26 1.19
N HIS A 137 -14.55 -10.13 2.33
CA HIS A 137 -14.56 -11.09 3.43
C HIS A 137 -15.28 -10.60 4.70
N ASP A 138 -15.75 -9.35 4.77
CA ASP A 138 -16.52 -8.83 5.91
C ASP A 138 -18.02 -8.81 5.58
N PRO A 139 -18.88 -9.57 6.29
CA PRO A 139 -20.32 -9.58 6.03
C PRO A 139 -20.99 -8.21 6.26
N ARG A 140 -20.32 -7.30 6.96
CA ARG A 140 -20.79 -5.92 7.20
C ARG A 140 -20.47 -4.98 6.01
N GLY A 141 -19.74 -5.43 4.99
CA GLY A 141 -19.39 -4.66 3.78
C GLY A 141 -18.46 -3.46 4.03
N ASN A 142 -18.09 -2.75 2.96
CA ASN A 142 -17.23 -1.55 3.05
C ASN A 142 -17.90 -0.43 3.85
N ILE A 143 -17.09 0.49 4.36
CA ILE A 143 -17.55 1.63 5.16
C ILE A 143 -17.31 2.94 4.42
N THR A 144 -18.29 3.84 4.50
CA THR A 144 -18.15 5.22 4.03
C THR A 144 -17.55 6.08 5.14
N HIS A 145 -16.48 6.80 4.81
CA HIS A 145 -15.71 7.62 5.75
C HIS A 145 -15.05 8.79 5.02
N PHE A 146 -14.74 9.86 5.75
CA PHE A 146 -14.07 11.04 5.20
C PHE A 146 -12.56 10.95 5.40
N LEU A 147 -11.80 11.12 4.31
CA LEU A 147 -10.36 11.20 4.30
C LEU A 147 -9.91 12.67 4.27
N SER A 148 -9.41 13.18 5.40
CA SER A 148 -8.87 14.52 5.54
C SER A 148 -7.44 14.63 5.01
N VAL A 149 -7.16 15.71 4.28
CA VAL A 149 -5.82 16.11 3.85
C VAL A 149 -5.00 16.55 5.06
N CYS A 150 -3.82 15.94 5.27
CA CYS A 150 -2.95 16.28 6.40
C CYS A 150 -2.11 17.54 6.17
N ASP A 151 -1.56 17.71 4.96
CA ASP A 151 -0.74 18.87 4.56
C ASP A 151 -0.99 19.22 3.09
N SER A 152 -1.81 20.24 2.85
CA SER A 152 -2.19 20.67 1.51
C SER A 152 -1.03 21.22 0.67
N SER A 153 0.16 21.44 1.25
CA SER A 153 1.35 21.79 0.49
C SER A 153 1.99 20.60 -0.22
N HIS A 154 1.74 19.36 0.24
CA HIS A 154 2.34 18.16 -0.34
C HIS A 154 1.80 17.92 -1.77
N PRO A 155 2.66 17.68 -2.79
CA PRO A 155 2.21 17.51 -4.18
C PRO A 155 1.16 16.43 -4.38
N VAL A 156 1.25 15.34 -3.61
CA VAL A 156 0.28 14.23 -3.64
C VAL A 156 -1.16 14.67 -3.30
N LEU A 157 -1.32 15.73 -2.51
CA LEU A 157 -2.62 16.18 -2.00
C LEU A 157 -3.20 17.36 -2.79
N GLN A 158 -2.51 17.81 -3.84
CA GLN A 158 -2.96 18.94 -4.65
C GLN A 158 -4.31 18.67 -5.32
N GLY A 159 -5.21 19.66 -5.25
CA GLY A 159 -6.54 19.59 -5.85
C GLY A 159 -7.57 18.78 -5.04
N LEU A 160 -7.21 18.21 -3.88
CA LEU A 160 -8.15 17.44 -3.04
C LEU A 160 -8.92 18.30 -2.02
N GLY A 161 -8.62 19.60 -1.92
CA GLY A 161 -9.24 20.49 -0.93
C GLY A 161 -8.93 20.05 0.50
N ASP A 162 -9.95 20.00 1.36
CA ASP A 162 -9.83 19.54 2.75
C ASP A 162 -9.85 18.01 2.87
N GLY A 163 -10.15 17.29 1.79
CA GLY A 163 -10.36 15.84 1.80
C GLY A 163 -11.51 15.38 0.90
N PHE A 164 -11.85 14.10 1.00
CA PHE A 164 -12.94 13.50 0.25
C PHE A 164 -13.56 12.31 0.99
N GLU A 165 -14.84 12.06 0.72
CA GLU A 165 -15.51 10.85 1.18
C GLU A 165 -15.16 9.68 0.26
N VAL A 166 -14.95 8.49 0.82
CA VAL A 166 -14.74 7.25 0.08
C VAL A 166 -15.45 6.10 0.80
N THR A 167 -15.80 5.05 0.05
CA THR A 167 -16.34 3.80 0.61
C THR A 167 -15.41 2.65 0.28
N ASP A 168 -14.73 2.10 1.29
CA ASP A 168 -13.63 1.16 1.04
C ASP A 168 -13.37 0.18 2.21
N GLU A 169 -12.40 -0.72 2.00
CA GLU A 169 -11.78 -1.52 3.07
C GLU A 169 -10.83 -0.66 3.93
N LEU A 170 -10.72 -0.99 5.23
CA LEU A 170 -9.78 -0.38 6.16
C LEU A 170 -8.90 -1.42 6.85
N TYR A 171 -7.64 -1.06 7.11
CA TYR A 171 -6.72 -1.86 7.92
C TYR A 171 -6.46 -1.29 9.30
N LEU A 172 -6.61 -2.12 10.33
CA LEU A 172 -6.24 -1.81 11.71
C LEU A 172 -4.78 -2.18 11.97
N LYS A 173 -3.97 -1.16 12.23
CA LYS A 173 -2.52 -1.22 12.50
C LYS A 173 -2.22 -0.46 13.78
N THR A 174 -1.19 -0.84 14.53
CA THR A 174 -0.79 -0.12 15.76
C THR A 174 -0.31 1.30 15.43
N ALA A 175 -0.66 2.30 16.24
CA ALA A 175 -0.24 3.70 16.00
C ALA A 175 1.28 3.95 16.03
N THR A 176 2.06 3.01 16.57
CA THR A 176 3.51 3.16 16.77
C THR A 176 4.30 3.34 15.49
N PHE A 177 3.85 2.83 14.34
CA PHE A 177 4.61 2.98 13.09
C PHE A 177 4.72 4.45 12.64
N GLU A 178 3.78 5.30 13.04
CA GLU A 178 3.80 6.74 12.71
C GLU A 178 4.92 7.50 13.41
N SER A 179 5.52 6.93 14.45
CA SER A 179 6.67 7.53 15.15
C SER A 179 7.96 7.49 14.33
N ARG A 180 7.98 6.74 13.22
CA ARG A 180 9.12 6.64 12.32
C ARG A 180 9.31 7.98 11.58
N PRO A 181 10.51 8.57 11.64
CA PRO A 181 10.74 9.93 11.12
C PRO A 181 10.68 10.04 9.60
N ASP A 182 10.71 8.91 8.89
CA ASP A 182 10.57 8.82 7.45
C ASP A 182 9.12 8.68 6.98
N ILE A 183 8.13 8.61 7.88
CA ILE A 183 6.71 8.61 7.55
C ILE A 183 6.17 10.05 7.48
N VAL A 184 5.60 10.41 6.33
CA VAL A 184 4.89 11.67 6.09
C VAL A 184 3.40 11.38 5.94
N PRO A 185 2.55 11.79 6.91
CA PRO A 185 1.11 11.59 6.82
C PRO A 185 0.50 12.32 5.63
N LEU A 186 -0.36 11.64 4.85
CA LEU A 186 -1.06 12.23 3.71
C LEU A 186 -2.57 12.33 3.93
N LEU A 187 -3.23 11.21 4.18
CA LEU A 187 -4.68 11.13 4.36
C LEU A 187 -5.06 10.41 5.65
N ARG A 188 -5.91 11.04 6.47
CA ARG A 188 -6.45 10.44 7.70
C ARG A 188 -7.94 10.29 7.62
N SER A 189 -8.46 9.21 8.19
CA SER A 189 -9.88 8.98 8.28
C SER A 189 -10.50 9.51 9.57
N ASP A 190 -11.76 9.94 9.48
CA ASP A 190 -12.65 10.24 10.60
C ASP A 190 -13.30 9.00 11.26
N TYR A 191 -13.09 7.79 10.73
CA TYR A 191 -13.59 6.55 11.31
C TYR A 191 -12.81 6.19 12.59
N SER A 192 -13.38 5.33 13.43
CA SER A 192 -12.80 4.99 14.74
C SER A 192 -11.98 3.69 14.67
N TRP A 193 -10.65 3.80 14.86
CA TRP A 193 -9.67 2.70 14.83
C TRP A 193 -9.59 1.88 16.13
N VAL A 194 -10.74 1.55 16.70
CA VAL A 194 -10.85 0.67 17.88
C VAL A 194 -11.23 -0.75 17.45
N GLN A 195 -10.70 -1.77 18.14
CA GLN A 195 -10.83 -3.17 17.72
C GLN A 195 -12.27 -3.64 17.49
N GLU A 196 -13.25 -3.08 18.22
CA GLU A 196 -14.66 -3.45 18.13
C GLU A 196 -15.25 -3.18 16.74
N ASN A 197 -14.64 -2.27 16.00
CA ASN A 197 -15.02 -1.98 14.62
C ASN A 197 -14.39 -2.96 13.62
N PHE A 198 -13.33 -3.69 13.96
CA PHE A 198 -12.55 -4.49 13.02
C PHE A 198 -12.70 -6.00 13.27
N ASN A 199 -12.34 -6.77 12.25
CA ASN A 199 -12.14 -8.21 12.34
C ASN A 199 -10.64 -8.52 12.40
N SER A 200 -10.23 -9.55 13.12
CA SER A 200 -8.83 -10.00 13.13
C SER A 200 -8.46 -10.68 11.81
N LEU A 201 -7.29 -10.34 11.25
CA LEU A 201 -6.67 -11.09 10.14
C LEU A 201 -5.98 -12.38 10.60
N GLY A 202 -5.97 -12.65 11.90
CA GLY A 202 -5.32 -13.83 12.47
C GLY A 202 -6.00 -15.14 12.08
N PRO A 203 -5.29 -16.27 12.25
CA PRO A 203 -5.87 -17.59 12.09
C PRO A 203 -6.99 -17.81 13.12
N PRO A 204 -7.95 -18.72 12.87
CA PRO A 204 -9.15 -18.88 13.69
C PRO A 204 -8.88 -18.98 15.20
N GLU A 205 -7.81 -19.65 15.62
CA GLU A 205 -7.44 -19.79 17.02
C GLU A 205 -7.05 -18.48 17.71
N GLN A 206 -6.57 -17.48 16.95
CA GLN A 206 -6.20 -16.17 17.48
C GLN A 206 -7.36 -15.18 17.48
N ARG A 207 -8.41 -15.42 16.69
CA ARG A 207 -9.55 -14.48 16.54
C ARG A 207 -10.35 -14.30 17.83
N SER A 208 -10.53 -15.37 18.61
CA SER A 208 -11.35 -15.34 19.83
C SER A 208 -10.72 -14.56 20.99
N ASN A 209 -9.39 -14.42 20.98
CA ASN A 209 -8.62 -13.69 21.99
C ASN A 209 -7.86 -12.51 21.37
N TRP A 210 -8.27 -12.06 20.19
CA TRP A 210 -7.62 -10.95 19.52
C TRP A 210 -7.78 -9.69 20.36
N ASN A 211 -6.65 -9.08 20.69
CA ASN A 211 -6.58 -7.86 21.47
C ASN A 211 -5.67 -6.90 20.71
N HIS A 212 -6.26 -5.85 20.16
CA HIS A 212 -5.54 -4.83 19.41
C HIS A 212 -5.73 -3.48 20.12
N PRO A 213 -4.65 -2.73 20.39
CA PRO A 213 -4.78 -1.37 20.95
C PRO A 213 -5.50 -0.46 19.95
N GLU A 214 -5.87 0.75 20.37
CA GLU A 214 -6.32 1.77 19.42
C GLU A 214 -5.26 1.97 18.33
N GLY A 215 -5.72 1.92 17.09
CA GLY A 215 -4.87 1.94 15.90
C GLY A 215 -4.63 3.34 15.35
N SER A 216 -3.75 3.37 14.35
CA SER A 216 -3.56 4.56 13.52
C SER A 216 -4.74 4.75 12.55
N ASN A 217 -5.32 5.95 12.50
CA ASN A 217 -6.28 6.34 11.46
C ASN A 217 -5.62 6.87 10.18
N LEU A 218 -4.30 6.68 10.02
CA LEU A 218 -3.54 7.08 8.83
C LEU A 218 -3.77 6.06 7.70
N VAL A 219 -4.46 6.50 6.66
CA VAL A 219 -4.87 5.65 5.52
C VAL A 219 -3.88 5.74 4.37
N ALA A 220 -3.28 6.92 4.14
CA ALA A 220 -2.22 7.09 3.15
C ALA A 220 -1.06 7.90 3.70
N TRP A 221 0.16 7.53 3.31
CA TRP A 221 1.39 8.17 3.73
C TRP A 221 2.46 8.10 2.64
N ALA A 222 3.34 9.09 2.63
CA ALA A 222 4.59 9.04 1.88
C ALA A 222 5.71 8.58 2.81
N LYS A 223 6.73 7.92 2.26
CA LYS A 223 7.95 7.62 2.99
C LYS A 223 9.17 7.47 2.11
N ARG A 224 10.33 7.51 2.76
CA ARG A 224 11.61 7.18 2.14
C ARG A 224 11.89 5.71 2.37
N SER A 225 12.28 4.99 1.33
CA SER A 225 12.71 3.59 1.44
C SER A 225 14.02 3.43 0.69
N HIS A 226 15.14 3.40 1.43
CA HIS A 226 16.46 3.68 0.86
C HIS A 226 16.43 4.99 0.05
N ASN A 227 16.76 4.94 -1.24
CA ASN A 227 16.78 6.11 -2.12
C ASN A 227 15.46 6.33 -2.86
N SER A 228 14.45 5.49 -2.61
CA SER A 228 13.16 5.54 -3.31
C SER A 228 12.11 6.37 -2.57
N PRO A 229 11.42 7.29 -3.26
CA PRO A 229 10.18 7.85 -2.76
C PRO A 229 9.07 6.80 -2.90
N VAL A 230 8.34 6.57 -1.81
CA VAL A 230 7.23 5.62 -1.74
C VAL A 230 5.98 6.34 -1.30
N VAL A 231 4.86 6.12 -1.99
CA VAL A 231 3.52 6.41 -1.46
C VAL A 231 2.84 5.08 -1.18
N ALA A 232 2.33 4.90 0.03
CA ALA A 232 1.57 3.73 0.43
C ALA A 232 0.17 4.16 0.90
N THR A 233 -0.84 3.37 0.56
CA THR A 233 -2.21 3.60 0.99
C THR A 233 -2.92 2.27 1.28
N ASP A 234 -3.71 2.25 2.34
CA ASP A 234 -4.62 1.14 2.61
C ASP A 234 -5.84 1.19 1.68
N GLY A 235 -6.19 2.34 1.12
CA GLY A 235 -7.30 2.47 0.19
C GLY A 235 -7.03 1.86 -1.20
N GLY A 236 -8.11 1.56 -1.92
CA GLY A 236 -8.14 0.97 -3.25
C GLY A 236 -8.54 -0.51 -3.24
N ASP A 237 -9.41 -0.98 -2.34
CA ASP A 237 -9.81 -2.40 -2.32
C ASP A 237 -10.83 -2.74 -3.41
N GLY A 238 -11.81 -1.85 -3.64
CA GLY A 238 -12.94 -2.19 -4.52
C GLY A 238 -13.46 -1.06 -5.42
N PRO A 239 -14.48 -1.38 -6.25
CA PRO A 239 -15.02 -0.48 -7.27
C PRO A 239 -15.42 0.91 -6.78
N SER A 240 -15.95 1.02 -5.56
CA SER A 240 -16.36 2.31 -4.98
C SER A 240 -15.19 3.27 -4.79
N ALA A 241 -13.99 2.77 -4.49
CA ALA A 241 -12.77 3.58 -4.49
C ALA A 241 -12.31 3.86 -5.93
N TYR A 242 -12.37 2.86 -6.81
CA TYR A 242 -11.92 3.01 -8.20
C TYR A 242 -12.71 4.06 -8.97
N GLU A 243 -14.01 4.18 -8.74
CA GLU A 243 -14.88 5.14 -9.42
C GLU A 243 -14.79 6.55 -8.81
N ASN A 244 -14.17 6.70 -7.64
CA ASN A 244 -14.11 7.96 -6.92
C ASN A 244 -13.13 8.93 -7.59
N PRO A 245 -13.58 10.10 -8.11
CA PRO A 245 -12.71 11.03 -8.81
C PRO A 245 -11.59 11.60 -7.93
N ALA A 246 -11.84 11.80 -6.65
CA ALA A 246 -10.83 12.32 -5.72
C ALA A 246 -9.78 11.24 -5.40
N PHE A 247 -10.18 9.98 -5.26
CA PHE A 247 -9.22 8.87 -5.13
C PHE A 247 -8.36 8.70 -6.39
N ARG A 248 -8.96 8.79 -7.58
CA ARG A 248 -8.21 8.78 -8.86
C ARG A 248 -7.24 9.95 -8.97
N GLN A 249 -7.64 11.15 -8.53
CA GLN A 249 -6.76 12.32 -8.48
C GLN A 249 -5.60 12.10 -7.51
N PHE A 250 -5.87 11.58 -6.30
CA PHE A 250 -4.85 11.21 -5.33
C PHE A 250 -3.85 10.21 -5.92
N LEU A 251 -4.33 9.14 -6.56
CA LEU A 251 -3.48 8.12 -7.19
C LEU A 251 -2.61 8.73 -8.30
N THR A 252 -3.21 9.57 -9.15
CA THR A 252 -2.48 10.28 -10.21
C THR A 252 -1.37 11.17 -9.64
N ASN A 253 -1.68 11.93 -8.59
CA ASN A 253 -0.70 12.79 -7.92
C ASN A 253 0.40 11.96 -7.24
N ALA A 254 0.06 10.82 -6.64
CA ALA A 254 1.01 9.90 -6.02
C ALA A 254 2.02 9.39 -7.05
N ILE A 255 1.54 8.86 -8.18
CA ILE A 255 2.37 8.36 -9.28
C ILE A 255 3.25 9.49 -9.84
N THR A 256 2.66 10.65 -10.10
CA THR A 256 3.37 11.82 -10.63
C THR A 256 4.47 12.29 -9.68
N TRP A 257 4.17 12.32 -8.38
CA TRP A 257 5.14 12.76 -7.38
C TRP A 257 6.30 11.77 -7.26
N VAL A 258 6.05 10.46 -7.10
CA VAL A 258 7.15 9.49 -6.96
C VAL A 258 8.04 9.39 -8.22
N ALA A 259 7.48 9.71 -9.40
CA ALA A 259 8.23 9.80 -10.65
C ALA A 259 9.14 11.04 -10.72
N SER A 260 8.82 12.11 -9.98
CA SER A 260 9.49 13.41 -10.08
C SER A 260 10.91 13.42 -9.50
N ASP A 261 11.77 14.26 -10.08
CA ASP A 261 13.13 14.50 -9.56
C ASP A 261 13.10 15.01 -8.12
N ALA A 262 12.15 15.87 -7.78
CA ALA A 262 12.00 16.42 -6.43
C ALA A 262 11.74 15.32 -5.38
N ALA A 263 10.92 14.33 -5.69
CA ALA A 263 10.68 13.21 -4.77
C ALA A 263 11.91 12.28 -4.68
N LYS A 264 12.60 12.04 -5.80
CA LYS A 264 13.84 11.25 -5.85
C LYS A 264 14.97 11.92 -5.06
N GLU A 265 15.10 13.24 -5.15
CA GLU A 265 16.03 14.04 -4.35
C GLU A 265 15.65 14.01 -2.87
N TRP A 266 14.37 14.20 -2.54
CA TRP A 266 13.85 14.10 -1.17
C TRP A 266 14.17 12.74 -0.54
N ALA A 267 14.01 11.64 -1.28
CA ALA A 267 14.27 10.30 -0.77
C ALA A 267 15.75 10.03 -0.47
N ARG A 268 16.67 10.75 -1.13
CA ARG A 268 18.13 10.62 -0.91
C ARG A 268 18.68 11.53 0.20
N SER A 269 17.83 12.40 0.76
CA SER A 269 18.22 13.40 1.77
C SER A 269 18.27 12.89 3.21
#